data_AF-A0A6A6T108-F1
#
_entry.id   AF-A0A6A6T108-F1
#
_cell.length_a   1.000
_cell.length_b   1.000
_cell.length_c   1.000
_cell.angle_alpha   90.00
_cell.angle_beta   90.00
_cell.angle_gamma   90.00
#
_symmetry.space_group_name_H-M   'P 1'
#
loop_
_entity.id
_entity.type
_entity.pdbx_description
1 polymer ?
#
loop_
_entity_poly.entity_id
_entity_poly.type
_entity_poly.pdbx_seq_one_letter_code
_entity_poly.pdbx_strand_id
1 'polypeptide(L)'
;MTALLKYLSTQQNIENRVNDIENLLRQTRDIETQIRLDKQREKLLAEFLYVDPCPTFRTNMNLRFESTGLWLTKDEIFQGWMKEIGTRAVAYYYCDYKDVRSQDVLHMLGTIASQLARQSEFSFESLERYHEQLQPRNQLRRPPEVKELPRLIRDMAGHYDDVR
;
A
#
# COMPACT_ATOMS: atom_id res chain seq x y z
N MET A 1 -2.02 -49.79 -40.77
CA MET A 1 -2.00 -49.65 -39.30
C MET A 1 -1.19 -48.43 -38.81
N THR A 2 -0.14 -48.00 -39.53
CA THR A 2 0.72 -46.85 -39.16
C THR A 2 0.06 -45.47 -39.25
N ALA A 3 -0.80 -45.23 -40.25
CA ALA A 3 -1.49 -43.94 -40.43
C ALA A 3 -2.44 -43.60 -39.28
N LEU A 4 -3.10 -44.62 -38.72
CA LEU A 4 -4.08 -44.48 -37.64
C LEU A 4 -3.39 -44.15 -36.31
N LEU A 5 -2.25 -44.81 -36.02
CA LEU A 5 -1.40 -44.49 -34.87
C LEU A 5 -0.85 -43.06 -34.93
N LYS A 6 -0.47 -42.59 -36.13
CA LYS A 6 -0.02 -41.21 -36.33
C LYS A 6 -1.14 -40.21 -36.04
N TYR A 7 -2.37 -40.52 -36.46
CA TYR A 7 -3.54 -39.69 -36.20
C TYR A 7 -3.88 -39.61 -34.70
N LEU A 8 -3.81 -40.75 -34.01
CA LEU A 8 -4.04 -40.82 -32.57
C LEU A 8 -2.99 -40.01 -31.79
N SER A 9 -1.72 -40.12 -32.18
CA SER A 9 -0.63 -39.32 -31.61
C SER A 9 -0.83 -37.81 -31.83
N THR A 10 -1.28 -37.41 -33.01
CA THR A 10 -1.59 -35.99 -33.27
C THR A 10 -2.78 -35.51 -32.43
N GLN A 11 -3.79 -36.34 -32.21
CA GLN A 11 -4.94 -36.00 -31.39
C GLN A 11 -4.56 -35.82 -29.91
N GLN A 12 -3.74 -36.72 -29.36
CA GLN A 12 -3.22 -36.59 -27.99
C GLN A 12 -2.38 -35.32 -27.82
N ASN A 13 -1.56 -34.98 -28.81
CA ASN A 13 -0.76 -33.77 -28.79
C ASN A 13 -1.64 -32.51 -28.82
N ILE A 14 -2.70 -32.50 -29.64
CA ILE A 14 -3.68 -31.41 -29.66
C ILE A 14 -4.36 -31.26 -28.31
N GLU A 15 -4.82 -32.36 -27.71
CA GLU A 15 -5.46 -32.35 -26.38
C GLU A 15 -4.54 -31.77 -25.30
N ASN A 16 -3.28 -32.20 -25.27
CA ASN A 16 -2.29 -31.68 -24.33
C ASN A 16 -2.09 -30.16 -24.53
N ARG A 17 -1.97 -29.70 -25.78
CA ARG A 17 -1.83 -28.27 -26.10
C ARG A 17 -3.06 -27.45 -25.73
N VAL A 18 -4.26 -28.01 -25.86
CA VAL A 18 -5.50 -27.35 -25.43
C VAL A 18 -5.54 -27.19 -23.91
N ASN A 19 -5.15 -28.23 -23.17
CA ASN A 19 -5.05 -28.16 -21.70
C ASN A 19 -3.99 -27.13 -21.26
N ASP A 20 -2.86 -27.05 -21.96
CA ASP A 20 -1.83 -26.04 -21.70
C ASP A 20 -2.38 -24.61 -21.93
N ILE A 21 -3.12 -24.39 -23.02
CA ILE A 21 -3.78 -23.10 -23.30
C ILE A 21 -4.78 -22.76 -22.19
N GLU A 22 -5.59 -23.73 -21.74
CA GLU A 22 -6.56 -23.50 -20.67
C GLU A 22 -5.87 -23.07 -19.37
N ASN A 23 -4.76 -23.74 -19.00
CA ASN A 23 -3.97 -23.38 -17.83
C ASN A 23 -3.37 -21.97 -17.97
N LEU A 24 -2.83 -21.62 -19.14
CA LEU A 24 -2.29 -20.28 -19.41
C LEU A 24 -3.37 -19.19 -19.35
N LEU A 25 -4.57 -19.47 -19.86
CA LEU A 25 -5.71 -18.55 -19.78
C LEU A 25 -6.16 -18.32 -18.33
N ARG A 26 -6.19 -19.37 -17.51
CA ARG A 26 -6.49 -19.26 -16.07
C ARG A 26 -5.45 -18.39 -15.36
N GLN A 27 -4.16 -18.66 -15.57
CA GLN A 27 -3.07 -17.85 -14.98
C GLN A 27 -3.13 -16.39 -15.43
N THR A 28 -3.36 -16.14 -16.71
CA THR A 28 -3.45 -14.77 -17.26
C THR A 28 -4.62 -14.02 -16.64
N ARG A 29 -5.77 -14.68 -16.51
CA ARG A 29 -6.93 -14.11 -15.83
C ARG A 29 -6.62 -13.77 -14.37
N ASP A 30 -5.95 -14.66 -13.64
CA ASP A 30 -5.59 -14.43 -12.23
C ASP A 30 -4.65 -13.22 -12.10
N ILE A 31 -3.63 -13.11 -12.95
CA ILE A 31 -2.72 -11.96 -13.01
C ILE A 31 -3.47 -10.66 -13.33
N GLU A 32 -4.37 -10.69 -14.32
CA GLU A 32 -5.18 -9.51 -14.67
C GLU A 32 -6.08 -9.07 -13.50
N THR A 33 -6.64 -10.01 -12.75
CA THR A 33 -7.45 -9.68 -11.56
C THR A 33 -6.60 -9.04 -10.47
N GLN A 34 -5.40 -9.55 -10.20
CA GLN A 34 -4.47 -8.97 -9.23
C GLN A 34 -4.05 -7.56 -9.64
N ILE A 35 -3.61 -7.37 -10.89
CA ILE A 35 -3.24 -6.04 -11.43
C ILE A 35 -4.40 -5.05 -11.30
N ARG A 36 -5.64 -5.49 -11.55
CA ARG A 36 -6.82 -4.62 -11.43
C ARG A 36 -7.04 -4.21 -9.97
N LEU A 37 -6.94 -5.14 -9.02
CA LEU A 37 -7.08 -4.86 -7.60
C LEU A 37 -5.97 -3.91 -7.12
N ASP A 38 -4.72 -4.14 -7.53
CA ASP A 38 -3.58 -3.27 -7.20
C ASP A 38 -3.80 -1.85 -7.72
N LYS A 39 -4.29 -1.70 -8.96
CA LYS A 39 -4.64 -0.39 -9.52
C LYS A 39 -5.75 0.32 -8.74
N GLN A 40 -6.75 -0.42 -8.26
CA GLN A 40 -7.82 0.15 -7.44
C GLN A 40 -7.29 0.60 -6.08
N ARG A 41 -6.43 -0.22 -5.46
CA ARG A 41 -5.73 0.10 -4.21
C ARG A 41 -4.88 1.36 -4.34
N GLU A 42 -4.05 1.44 -5.38
CA GLU A 42 -3.21 2.61 -5.66
C GLU A 42 -4.07 3.86 -5.87
N LYS A 43 -5.17 3.74 -6.61
CA LYS A 43 -6.09 4.84 -6.84
C LYS A 43 -6.71 5.34 -5.54
N LEU A 44 -7.20 4.45 -4.68
CA LEU A 44 -7.78 4.81 -3.38
C LEU A 44 -6.75 5.56 -2.51
N LEU A 45 -5.54 5.03 -2.42
CA LEU A 45 -4.46 5.62 -1.64
C LEU A 45 -3.97 6.97 -2.19
N ALA A 46 -4.03 7.16 -3.52
CA ALA A 46 -3.69 8.42 -4.17
C ALA A 46 -4.78 9.49 -3.97
N GLU A 47 -6.05 9.11 -3.96
CA GLU A 47 -7.18 10.03 -3.79
C GLU A 47 -7.42 10.44 -2.33
N PHE A 48 -7.00 9.61 -1.36
CA PHE A 48 -7.31 9.82 0.05
C PHE A 48 -6.36 10.81 0.73
N LEU A 49 -6.69 12.12 0.66
CA LEU A 49 -6.10 13.22 1.44
C LEU A 49 -4.56 13.17 1.60
N TYR A 50 -3.88 12.62 0.61
CA TYR A 50 -2.48 12.22 0.71
C TYR A 50 -1.59 13.36 0.25
N VAL A 51 -0.74 13.84 1.16
CA VAL A 51 0.41 14.68 0.83
C VAL A 51 1.63 13.78 0.86
N ASP A 52 2.29 13.58 -0.27
CA ASP A 52 3.50 12.75 -0.31
C ASP A 52 4.63 13.39 0.52
N PRO A 53 5.06 12.78 1.64
CA PRO A 53 6.12 13.37 2.46
C PRO A 53 7.52 13.06 1.91
N CYS A 54 7.65 12.17 0.91
CA CYS A 54 8.95 11.75 0.36
C CYS A 54 9.79 12.89 -0.24
N PRO A 55 9.25 13.81 -1.06
CA PRO A 55 10.02 14.91 -1.61
C PRO A 55 10.59 15.82 -0.52
N THR A 56 9.77 16.12 0.50
CA THR A 56 10.18 16.92 1.66
C THR A 56 11.23 16.19 2.49
N PHE A 57 11.05 14.88 2.73
CA PHE A 57 12.04 14.05 3.40
C PHE A 57 13.40 14.08 2.67
N ARG A 58 13.42 13.84 1.36
CA ARG A 58 14.65 13.85 0.55
C ARG A 58 15.33 15.20 0.54
N THR A 59 14.55 16.28 0.38
CA THR A 59 15.06 17.65 0.44
C THR A 59 15.70 17.92 1.79
N ASN A 60 15.00 17.60 2.88
CA ASN A 60 15.51 17.76 4.24
C ASN A 60 16.73 16.88 4.52
N MET A 61 16.83 15.70 3.90
CA MET A 61 18.01 14.84 4.00
C MET A 61 19.22 15.49 3.33
N ASN A 62 19.03 16.09 2.14
CA ASN A 62 20.10 16.76 1.40
C ASN A 62 20.56 18.09 2.02
N LEU A 63 19.68 18.76 2.78
CA LEU A 63 20.02 19.98 3.51
C LEU A 63 20.80 19.71 4.80
N ARG A 64 20.77 18.48 5.31
CA ARG A 64 21.56 18.10 6.49
C ARG A 64 23.03 18.03 6.10
N PHE A 65 23.89 18.58 6.96
CA PHE A 65 25.32 18.34 6.84
C PHE A 65 25.59 16.85 7.05
N GLU A 66 26.44 16.23 6.23
CA GLU A 66 26.61 14.77 6.14
C GLU A 66 26.98 14.10 7.49
N SER A 67 27.69 14.80 8.38
CA SER A 67 28.03 14.29 9.71
C SER A 67 26.92 14.46 10.76
N THR A 68 25.81 15.10 10.41
CA THR A 68 24.68 15.32 11.32
C THR A 68 23.99 14.00 11.61
N GLY A 69 23.96 13.61 12.89
CA GLY A 69 23.35 12.35 13.30
C GLY A 69 24.23 11.12 13.08
N LEU A 70 25.50 11.30 12.66
CA LEU A 70 26.46 10.19 12.52
C LEU A 70 26.70 9.45 13.84
N TRP A 71 26.61 10.18 14.96
CA TRP A 71 26.70 9.61 16.31
C TRP A 71 25.55 8.65 16.62
N LEU A 72 24.35 8.93 16.08
CA LEU A 72 23.16 8.10 16.28
C LEU A 72 23.15 6.94 15.28
N THR A 73 23.48 7.20 14.01
CA THR A 73 23.48 6.15 12.98
C THR A 73 24.62 5.16 13.16
N LYS A 74 25.70 5.49 13.88
CA LYS A 74 26.78 4.54 14.23
C LYS A 74 26.60 3.88 15.59
N ASP A 75 25.61 4.29 16.36
CA ASP A 75 25.36 3.74 17.69
C ASP A 75 24.85 2.28 17.60
N GLU A 76 25.39 1.40 18.43
CA GLU A 76 25.07 -0.03 18.40
C GLU A 76 23.63 -0.31 18.84
N ILE A 77 23.09 0.48 19.77
CA ILE A 77 21.71 0.35 20.25
C ILE A 77 20.75 0.74 19.12
N PHE A 78 21.00 1.88 18.48
CA PHE A 78 20.22 2.34 17.34
C PHE A 78 20.27 1.35 16.16
N GLN A 79 21.45 0.78 15.88
CA GLN A 79 21.59 -0.27 14.85
C GLN A 79 20.85 -1.56 15.21
N GLY A 80 20.80 -1.92 16.50
CA GLY A 80 19.94 -3.00 17.01
C GLY A 80 18.47 -2.72 16.70
N TRP A 81 17.97 -1.53 17.02
CA TRP A 81 16.60 -1.13 16.71
C TRP A 81 16.31 -1.12 15.21
N MET A 82 17.24 -0.64 14.39
CA MET A 82 17.10 -0.61 12.93
C MET A 82 16.91 -2.00 12.32
N LYS A 83 17.51 -3.04 12.92
CA LYS A 83 17.35 -4.43 12.48
C LYS A 83 15.98 -5.02 12.82
N GLU A 84 15.29 -4.47 13.80
CA GLU A 84 13.94 -4.89 14.22
C GLU A 84 12.80 -4.15 13.49
N ILE A 85 13.11 -3.23 12.57
CA ILE A 85 12.10 -2.39 11.88
C ILE A 85 11.13 -3.20 11.00
N GLY A 86 11.47 -4.43 10.63
CA GLY A 86 10.62 -5.29 9.79
C GLY A 86 9.28 -5.69 10.41
N THR A 87 9.06 -5.48 11.70
CA THR A 87 7.80 -5.83 12.40
C THR A 87 6.97 -4.61 12.79
N ARG A 88 7.43 -3.39 12.49
CA ARG A 88 6.83 -2.14 13.00
C ARG A 88 6.35 -1.25 11.87
N ALA A 89 5.17 -0.66 12.01
CA ALA A 89 4.73 0.40 11.12
C ALA A 89 5.30 1.75 11.52
N VAL A 90 5.63 2.56 10.51
CA VAL A 90 6.08 3.94 10.68
C VAL A 90 5.29 4.84 9.76
N ALA A 91 4.73 5.91 10.29
CA ALA A 91 4.11 6.97 9.51
C ALA A 91 4.67 8.33 9.95
N TYR A 92 4.93 9.21 8.99
CA TYR A 92 5.49 10.53 9.25
C TYR A 92 4.82 11.60 8.39
N TYR A 93 4.86 12.84 8.86
CA TYR A 93 4.28 13.97 8.15
C TYR A 93 5.15 15.20 8.36
N TYR A 94 5.29 16.01 7.32
CA TYR A 94 6.01 17.28 7.38
C TYR A 94 5.01 18.43 7.30
N CYS A 95 4.95 19.21 8.37
CA CYS A 95 4.25 20.49 8.38
C CYS A 95 5.23 21.57 7.90
N ASP A 96 5.05 22.05 6.67
CA ASP A 96 5.82 23.14 6.09
C ASP A 96 5.08 24.47 6.36
N TYR A 97 5.75 25.38 7.06
CA TYR A 97 5.21 26.71 7.34
C TYR A 97 4.92 27.52 6.06
N LYS A 98 5.57 27.16 4.94
CA LYS A 98 5.36 27.80 3.62
C LYS A 98 4.22 27.18 2.81
N ASP A 99 3.80 25.94 3.11
CA ASP A 99 2.66 25.30 2.43
C ASP A 99 1.47 25.19 3.40
N VAL A 100 0.50 26.09 3.25
CA VAL A 100 -0.71 26.12 4.07
C VAL A 100 -1.49 24.81 3.99
N ARG A 101 -1.42 24.08 2.87
CA ARG A 101 -2.09 22.77 2.74
C ARG A 101 -1.44 21.72 3.61
N SER A 102 -0.15 21.86 3.90
CA SER A 102 0.55 20.99 4.84
C SER A 102 0.22 21.27 6.32
N GLN A 103 -0.55 22.33 6.58
CA GLN A 103 -0.97 22.72 7.93
C GLN A 103 -2.40 22.26 8.23
N ASP A 104 -3.07 21.68 7.24
CA ASP A 104 -4.43 21.19 7.37
C ASP A 104 -4.46 19.82 8.09
N VAL A 105 -5.25 19.74 9.15
CA VAL A 105 -5.33 18.56 10.03
C VAL A 105 -5.89 17.34 9.29
N LEU A 106 -6.82 17.52 8.33
CA LEU A 106 -7.35 16.40 7.54
C LEU A 106 -6.26 15.83 6.64
N HIS A 107 -5.42 16.66 6.04
CA HIS A 107 -4.30 16.19 5.22
C HIS A 107 -3.24 15.49 6.06
N MET A 108 -2.93 16.01 7.26
CA MET A 108 -2.01 15.37 8.20
C MET A 108 -2.50 13.96 8.58
N LEU A 109 -3.74 13.85 9.06
CA LEU A 109 -4.32 12.58 9.49
C LEU A 109 -4.54 11.62 8.32
N GLY A 110 -4.99 12.14 7.17
CA GLY A 110 -5.17 11.37 5.95
C GLY A 110 -3.85 10.78 5.43
N THR A 111 -2.78 11.56 5.48
CA THR A 111 -1.43 11.11 5.07
C THR A 111 -0.90 10.03 6.01
N ILE A 112 -1.14 10.13 7.31
CA ILE A 112 -0.77 9.10 8.29
C ILE A 112 -1.57 7.82 8.04
N ALA A 113 -2.89 7.90 7.91
CA ALA A 113 -3.75 6.76 7.61
C ALA A 113 -3.32 6.06 6.31
N SER A 114 -3.08 6.82 5.22
CA SER A 114 -2.61 6.27 3.95
C SER A 114 -1.23 5.63 4.04
N GLN A 115 -0.34 6.08 4.93
CA GLN A 115 0.95 5.40 5.16
C GLN A 115 0.79 4.08 5.92
N LEU A 116 -0.07 4.03 6.94
CA LEU A 116 -0.37 2.80 7.66
C LEU A 116 -1.05 1.77 6.74
N ALA A 117 -2.03 2.20 5.92
CA ALA A 117 -2.69 1.33 4.94
C ALA A 117 -1.73 0.72 3.90
N ARG A 118 -0.61 1.37 3.59
CA ARG A 118 0.42 0.80 2.70
C ARG A 118 1.26 -0.30 3.36
N GLN A 119 1.30 -0.33 4.69
CA GLN A 119 2.17 -1.21 5.47
C GLN A 119 1.46 -2.45 6.02
N SER A 120 0.12 -2.50 5.97
CA SER A 120 -0.67 -3.64 6.45
C SER A 120 -1.96 -3.80 5.67
N GLU A 121 -2.33 -5.05 5.37
CA GLU A 121 -3.58 -5.37 4.69
C GLU A 121 -4.81 -5.01 5.53
N PHE A 122 -4.77 -5.30 6.84
CA PHE A 122 -5.84 -4.93 7.76
C PHE A 122 -6.05 -3.41 7.81
N SER A 123 -4.95 -2.65 7.84
CA SER A 123 -5.01 -1.19 7.76
C SER A 123 -5.64 -0.73 6.45
N PHE A 124 -5.29 -1.35 5.32
CA PHE A 124 -5.90 -1.02 4.04
C PHE A 124 -7.40 -1.30 4.01
N GLU A 125 -7.84 -2.47 4.50
CA GLU A 125 -9.28 -2.81 4.58
C GLU A 125 -10.06 -1.81 5.45
N SER A 126 -9.49 -1.38 6.59
CA SER A 126 -10.11 -0.35 7.44
C SER A 126 -10.23 1.00 6.72
N LEU A 127 -9.20 1.39 5.96
CA LEU A 127 -9.22 2.62 5.16
C LEU A 127 -10.22 2.53 3.99
N GLU A 128 -10.29 1.38 3.33
CA GLU A 128 -11.22 1.12 2.23
C GLU A 128 -12.67 1.20 2.73
N ARG A 129 -12.99 0.52 3.83
CA ARG A 129 -14.31 0.58 4.46
C ARG A 129 -14.70 2.01 4.83
N TYR A 130 -13.77 2.80 5.36
CA TYR A 130 -14.01 4.21 5.64
C TYR A 130 -14.26 5.01 4.35
N HIS A 131 -13.48 4.77 3.29
CA HIS A 131 -13.66 5.44 2.01
C HIS A 131 -15.03 5.16 1.39
N GLU A 132 -15.51 3.91 1.46
CA GLU A 132 -16.85 3.53 1.00
C GLU A 132 -17.96 4.26 1.76
N GLN A 133 -17.80 4.48 3.08
CA GLN A 133 -18.75 5.27 3.88
C GLN A 133 -18.80 6.76 3.48
N LEU A 134 -17.72 7.29 2.91
CA LEU A 134 -17.68 8.66 2.39
C LEU A 134 -18.33 8.78 1.01
N GLN A 135 -18.44 7.67 0.27
CA GLN A 135 -19.02 7.58 -1.07
C GLN A 135 -20.03 6.44 -1.21
N PRO A 136 -21.20 6.51 -0.55
CA PRO A 136 -22.24 5.50 -0.73
C PRO A 136 -22.76 5.53 -2.17
N ARG A 137 -23.01 4.35 -2.77
CA ARG A 137 -23.45 4.21 -4.19
C ARG A 137 -24.64 5.10 -4.60
N ASN A 138 -25.48 5.52 -3.66
CA ASN A 138 -26.71 6.27 -3.91
C ASN A 138 -26.74 7.67 -3.26
N GLN A 139 -25.61 8.19 -2.77
CA GLN A 139 -25.55 9.48 -2.08
C GLN A 139 -24.37 10.33 -2.55
N LEU A 140 -24.47 11.64 -2.32
CA LEU A 140 -23.38 12.58 -2.60
C LEU A 140 -22.18 12.28 -1.70
N ARG A 141 -20.98 12.38 -2.28
CA ARG A 141 -19.72 12.24 -1.55
C ARG A 141 -19.67 13.25 -0.41
N ARG A 142 -19.38 12.78 0.81
CA ARG A 142 -19.13 13.65 1.96
C ARG A 142 -17.62 13.80 2.20
N PRO A 143 -17.15 14.97 2.67
CA PRO A 143 -15.78 15.11 3.13
C PRO A 143 -15.58 14.32 4.44
N PRO A 144 -14.37 13.80 4.70
CA PRO A 144 -14.03 13.18 5.96
C PRO A 144 -14.01 14.19 7.11
N GLU A 145 -14.37 13.75 8.32
CA GLU A 145 -14.35 14.62 9.49
C GLU A 145 -13.11 14.40 10.37
N VAL A 146 -12.62 15.49 10.96
CA VAL A 146 -11.44 15.47 11.86
C VAL A 146 -11.63 14.53 13.05
N LYS A 147 -12.88 14.31 13.50
CA LYS A 147 -13.17 13.43 14.65
C LYS A 147 -13.15 11.94 14.29
N GLU A 148 -13.27 11.60 13.00
CA GLU A 148 -13.36 10.22 12.51
C GLU A 148 -11.96 9.64 12.24
N LEU A 149 -11.08 10.43 11.61
CA LEU A 149 -9.73 9.98 11.22
C LEU A 149 -8.86 9.50 12.41
N PRO A 150 -8.85 10.14 13.61
CA PRO A 150 -8.07 9.65 14.74
C PRO A 150 -8.56 8.29 15.25
N ARG A 151 -9.85 8.00 15.11
CA ARG A 151 -10.42 6.69 15.49
C ARG A 151 -9.96 5.63 14.50
N LEU A 152 -10.01 5.94 13.21
CA LEU A 152 -9.49 5.08 12.14
C LEU A 152 -8.00 4.79 12.33
N ILE A 153 -7.18 5.81 12.54
CA ILE A 153 -5.73 5.63 12.77
C ILE A 153 -5.46 4.78 14.00
N ARG A 154 -6.22 4.97 15.08
CA ARG A 154 -6.09 4.16 16.30
C ARG A 154 -6.42 2.69 16.04
N ASP A 155 -7.48 2.43 15.29
CA ASP A 155 -7.87 1.08 14.88
C ASP A 155 -6.76 0.42 14.05
N MET A 156 -6.26 1.12 13.03
CA MET A 156 -5.13 0.69 12.20
C MET A 156 -3.86 0.43 13.03
N ALA A 157 -3.55 1.32 13.98
CA ALA A 157 -2.39 1.19 14.85
C ALA A 157 -2.45 -0.04 15.76
N GLY A 158 -3.65 -0.43 16.20
CA GLY A 158 -3.88 -1.62 17.03
C GLY A 158 -3.60 -2.95 16.34
N HIS A 159 -3.36 -2.94 15.03
CA HIS A 159 -3.00 -4.13 14.24
C HIS A 159 -1.49 -4.33 14.08
N TYR A 160 -0.67 -3.42 14.60
CA TYR A 160 0.78 -3.60 14.66
C TYR A 160 1.17 -4.09 16.05
N ASP A 161 2.21 -4.93 16.11
CA ASP A 161 2.70 -5.47 17.39
C ASP A 161 3.14 -4.32 18.32
N ASP A 162 2.62 -4.33 19.54
CA ASP A 162 2.93 -3.34 20.57
C ASP A 162 4.33 -3.59 21.16
N VAL A 163 5.02 -2.51 21.53
CA VAL A 163 6.36 -2.59 22.13
C VAL A 163 6.24 -3.20 23.53
N ARG A 164 6.85 -4.37 23.74
CA ARG A 164 7.20 -4.87 25.08
C ARG A 164 8.56 -4.36 25.51
#